data_AF-A0A085B8S2-F1
#
_entry.id   AF-A0A085B8S2-F1
#
_cell.length_a   1.000
_cell.length_b   1.000
_cell.length_c   1.000
_cell.angle_alpha   90.00
_cell.angle_beta   90.00
_cell.angle_gamma   90.00
#
_symmetry.space_group_name_H-M   'P 1'
#
loop_
_entity.id
_entity.type
_entity.pdbx_description
1 polymer ?
#
loop_
_entity_poly.entity_id
_entity_poly.type
_entity_poly.pdbx_seq_one_letter_code
_entity_poly.pdbx_strand_id
1 'polypeptide(L)'
;MEATELRLNNFVIYEDEIVPVIGMENNDNGLLVKIDSHNVTDFRNLKPIALTAEWFQRLGFKEAYRSSTRVRFELPNYCRYDFDLSSNKILQGFLFFGNYIKCNHLHQLQNIYFTLTGEELKIEECLKQREIVA
;
A
#
# COMPACT_ATOMS: atom_id res chain seq x y z
N MET A 1 -2.22 -11.68 -2.55
CA MET A 1 -1.49 -11.20 -1.37
C MET A 1 -0.95 -12.44 -0.71
N GLU A 2 0.36 -12.49 -0.49
CA GLU A 2 0.99 -13.62 0.20
C GLU A 2 1.23 -13.27 1.67
N ALA A 3 1.19 -14.27 2.55
CA ALA A 3 1.43 -14.07 3.98
C ALA A 3 2.80 -13.41 4.25
N THR A 4 3.80 -13.73 3.43
CA THR A 4 5.17 -13.18 3.51
C THR A 4 5.27 -11.72 3.08
N GLU A 5 4.24 -11.15 2.46
CA GLU A 5 4.20 -9.73 2.10
C GLU A 5 3.64 -8.86 3.23
N LEU A 6 3.05 -9.43 4.28
CA LEU A 6 2.47 -8.63 5.36
C LEU A 6 3.53 -8.13 6.33
N ARG A 7 3.37 -6.88 6.75
CA ARG A 7 4.17 -6.22 7.79
C ARG A 7 3.25 -5.46 8.74
N LEU A 8 3.76 -5.16 9.93
CA LEU A 8 3.12 -4.18 10.82
C LEU A 8 2.79 -2.89 10.07
N ASN A 9 1.66 -2.30 10.41
CA ASN A 9 1.07 -1.09 9.82
C ASN A 9 0.60 -1.21 8.36
N ASN A 10 0.69 -2.40 7.74
CA ASN A 10 0.02 -2.62 6.45
C ASN A 10 -1.50 -2.48 6.63
N PHE A 11 -2.15 -1.76 5.71
CA PHE A 11 -3.60 -1.68 5.65
C PHE A 11 -4.15 -2.81 4.79
N VAL A 12 -5.16 -3.47 5.31
CA VAL A 12 -5.86 -4.60 4.70
C VAL A 12 -7.37 -4.45 4.91
N ILE A 13 -8.16 -5.21 4.19
CA ILE A 13 -9.62 -5.27 4.38
C ILE A 13 -9.95 -6.49 5.24
N TYR A 14 -10.68 -6.27 6.34
CA TYR A 14 -11.28 -7.29 7.18
C TYR A 14 -12.76 -6.99 7.34
N GLU A 15 -13.65 -7.94 7.01
CA GLU A 15 -15.11 -7.75 7.10
C GLU A 15 -15.59 -6.42 6.47
N ASP A 16 -15.04 -6.09 5.29
CA ASP A 16 -15.33 -4.89 4.50
C ASP A 16 -14.83 -3.55 5.08
N GLU A 17 -14.11 -3.59 6.20
CA GLU A 17 -13.46 -2.43 6.82
C GLU A 17 -11.95 -2.41 6.55
N ILE A 18 -11.38 -1.21 6.40
CA ILE A 18 -9.92 -1.03 6.29
C ILE A 18 -9.31 -1.00 7.68
N VAL A 19 -8.45 -1.97 7.97
CA VAL A 19 -7.79 -2.14 9.28
C VAL A 19 -6.27 -2.22 9.15
N PRO A 20 -5.50 -1.73 10.14
CA PRO A 20 -4.06 -1.90 10.17
C PRO A 20 -3.69 -3.29 10.74
N VAL A 21 -2.58 -3.85 10.25
CA VAL A 21 -1.92 -4.98 10.91
C VAL A 21 -1.13 -4.47 12.12
N ILE A 22 -1.49 -4.89 13.32
CA ILE A 22 -0.82 -4.46 14.57
C ILE A 22 0.00 -5.57 15.25
N GLY A 23 -0.13 -6.81 14.77
CA GLY A 23 0.62 -7.96 15.28
C GLY A 23 0.46 -9.16 14.35
N MET A 24 1.43 -10.07 14.40
CA MET A 24 1.42 -11.31 13.63
C MET A 24 2.09 -12.42 14.44
N GLU A 25 1.51 -13.62 14.38
CA GLU A 25 2.05 -14.81 15.03
C GLU A 25 1.95 -15.98 14.06
N ASN A 26 3.07 -16.68 13.88
CA ASN A 26 3.11 -17.88 13.05
C ASN A 26 2.93 -19.11 13.94
N ASN A 27 2.04 -20.02 13.57
CA ASN A 27 1.85 -21.30 14.24
C ASN A 27 1.80 -22.44 13.22
N ASP A 28 1.71 -23.68 13.70
CA ASP A 28 1.70 -24.87 12.85
C ASP A 28 0.56 -24.90 11.81
N ASN A 29 -0.50 -24.11 12.02
CA ASN A 29 -1.69 -24.05 11.18
C ASN A 29 -1.72 -22.82 10.24
N GLY A 30 -0.75 -21.91 10.34
CA GLY A 30 -0.61 -20.74 9.47
C GLY A 30 -0.27 -19.44 10.19
N LEU A 31 -0.48 -18.32 9.48
CA LEU A 31 -0.22 -16.97 9.97
C LEU A 31 -1.49 -16.38 10.60
N LEU A 32 -1.46 -16.15 11.90
CA LEU A 32 -2.46 -15.35 12.61
C LEU A 32 -2.06 -13.86 12.57
N VAL A 33 -3.05 -13.01 12.33
CA VAL A 33 -2.89 -11.56 12.22
C VAL A 33 -3.79 -10.88 13.22
N LYS A 34 -3.21 -9.98 14.01
CA LYS A 34 -3.91 -9.13 14.95
C LYS A 34 -4.19 -7.78 14.29
N ILE A 35 -5.47 -7.38 14.27
CA ILE A 35 -5.94 -6.13 13.63
C ILE A 35 -6.38 -5.08 14.64
N ASP A 36 -6.72 -5.49 15.86
CA ASP A 36 -6.90 -4.60 17.03
C ASP A 36 -6.68 -5.38 18.34
N SER A 37 -6.97 -4.77 19.50
CA SER A 37 -6.75 -5.39 20.81
C SER A 37 -7.58 -6.65 21.08
N HIS A 38 -8.73 -6.82 20.43
CA HIS A 38 -9.70 -7.88 20.64
C HIS A 38 -9.81 -8.85 19.47
N ASN A 39 -9.42 -8.44 18.26
CA ASN A 39 -9.57 -9.22 17.04
C ASN A 39 -8.24 -9.80 16.55
N VAL A 40 -8.20 -11.13 16.51
CA VAL A 40 -7.16 -11.95 15.88
C VAL A 40 -7.83 -12.83 14.84
N THR A 41 -7.30 -12.85 13.63
CA THR A 41 -7.87 -13.60 12.52
C THR A 41 -6.79 -14.30 11.72
N ASP A 42 -7.18 -15.28 10.92
CA ASP A 42 -6.28 -15.90 9.97
C ASP A 42 -5.98 -14.94 8.80
N PHE A 43 -4.73 -14.88 8.34
CA PHE A 43 -4.34 -14.07 7.18
C PHE A 43 -5.26 -14.31 5.96
N ARG A 44 -5.76 -15.53 5.77
CA ARG A 44 -6.63 -15.90 4.65
C ARG A 44 -7.97 -15.16 4.66
N ASN A 45 -8.39 -14.63 5.80
CA ASN A 45 -9.61 -13.83 5.92
C ASN A 45 -9.39 -12.36 5.53
N LEU A 46 -8.14 -11.94 5.32
CA LEU A 46 -7.78 -10.58 4.94
C LEU A 46 -7.76 -10.43 3.42
N LYS A 47 -8.37 -9.36 2.92
CA LYS A 47 -8.33 -9.01 1.50
C LYS A 47 -7.35 -7.86 1.28
N PRO A 48 -6.54 -7.88 0.21
CA PRO A 48 -5.68 -6.75 -0.11
C PRO A 48 -6.50 -5.56 -0.63
N ILE A 49 -5.99 -4.35 -0.40
CA ILE A 49 -6.56 -3.13 -0.96
C ILE A 49 -5.92 -2.89 -2.33
N ALA A 50 -6.73 -2.84 -3.39
CA ALA A 50 -6.26 -2.54 -4.73
C ALA A 50 -5.65 -1.13 -4.78
N LEU A 51 -4.47 -1.01 -5.40
CA LEU A 51 -3.79 0.27 -5.54
C LEU A 51 -4.36 1.03 -6.74
N THR A 52 -4.89 2.23 -6.48
CA THR A 52 -5.52 3.09 -7.48
C THR A 52 -4.84 4.46 -7.51
N ALA A 53 -5.07 5.24 -8.58
CA ALA A 53 -4.57 6.62 -8.64
C ALA A 53 -5.14 7.51 -7.52
N GLU A 54 -6.37 7.23 -7.07
CA GLU A 54 -6.99 7.89 -5.92
C GLU A 54 -6.21 7.65 -4.62
N TRP A 55 -5.71 6.42 -4.40
CA TRP A 55 -4.85 6.13 -3.25
C TRP A 55 -3.59 6.98 -3.27
N PHE A 56 -2.90 7.09 -4.41
CA PHE A 56 -1.72 7.96 -4.52
C PHE A 56 -2.04 9.42 -4.15
N GLN A 57 -3.18 9.94 -4.60
CA GLN A 57 -3.62 11.29 -4.26
C GLN A 57 -3.91 11.44 -2.75
N ARG A 58 -4.63 10.50 -2.14
CA ARG A 58 -4.92 10.47 -0.69
C ARG A 58 -3.67 10.34 0.19
N LEU A 59 -2.60 9.78 -0.37
CA LEU A 59 -1.31 9.59 0.28
C LEU A 59 -0.34 10.76 0.03
N GLY A 60 -0.79 11.84 -0.60
CA GLY A 60 0.01 13.05 -0.84
C GLY A 60 0.99 12.96 -2.01
N PHE A 61 0.94 11.89 -2.82
CA PHE A 61 1.80 11.77 -3.99
C PHE A 61 1.36 12.73 -5.09
N LYS A 62 2.34 13.38 -5.71
CA LYS A 62 2.08 14.31 -6.81
C LYS A 62 2.06 13.59 -8.14
N GLU A 63 1.04 13.89 -8.93
CA GLU A 63 1.01 13.52 -10.34
C GLU A 63 2.09 14.32 -11.08
N ALA A 64 2.98 13.61 -11.76
CA ALA A 64 4.11 14.19 -12.50
C ALA A 64 3.90 14.17 -14.02
N TYR A 65 3.01 13.29 -14.52
CA TYR A 65 2.70 13.18 -15.94
C TYR A 65 1.35 12.50 -16.17
N ARG A 66 0.64 12.94 -17.22
CA ARG A 66 -0.59 12.30 -17.69
C ARG A 66 -0.66 12.31 -19.22
N SER A 67 -1.14 11.20 -19.77
CA SER A 67 -1.50 11.06 -21.18
C SER A 67 -2.78 10.23 -21.32
N SER A 68 -3.21 9.99 -22.56
CA SER A 68 -4.28 9.04 -22.87
C SER A 68 -3.95 7.59 -22.51
N THR A 69 -2.67 7.26 -22.33
CA THR A 69 -2.21 5.88 -22.12
C THR A 69 -1.63 5.63 -20.73
N ARG A 70 -1.27 6.67 -19.96
CA ARG A 70 -0.74 6.48 -18.60
C ARG A 70 -0.91 7.71 -17.70
N VAL A 71 -0.87 7.47 -16.39
CA VAL A 71 -0.73 8.49 -15.35
C VAL A 71 0.48 8.12 -14.49
N ARG A 72 1.35 9.08 -14.20
CA ARG A 72 2.58 8.88 -13.43
C ARG A 72 2.55 9.68 -12.14
N PHE A 73 2.90 9.02 -11.05
CA PHE A 73 3.13 9.62 -9.75
C PHE A 73 4.61 9.56 -9.39
N GLU A 74 5.10 10.59 -8.72
CA GLU A 74 6.47 10.64 -8.21
C GLU A 74 6.50 10.35 -6.71
N LEU A 75 7.41 9.45 -6.32
CA LEU A 75 7.89 9.35 -4.96
C LEU A 75 9.18 10.18 -4.87
N PRO A 76 9.17 11.38 -4.25
CA PRO A 76 10.29 12.31 -4.29
C PRO A 76 11.61 11.64 -3.89
N ASN A 77 12.65 11.80 -4.71
CA ASN A 77 14.01 11.27 -4.50
C ASN A 77 14.21 9.75 -4.61
N TYR A 78 13.16 8.95 -4.84
CA TYR A 78 13.30 7.49 -4.87
C TYR A 78 12.93 6.85 -6.20
N CYS A 79 11.66 6.96 -6.60
CA CYS A 79 11.16 6.27 -7.80
C CYS A 79 9.87 6.88 -8.34
N ARG A 80 9.36 6.29 -9.42
CA ARG A 80 8.11 6.68 -10.08
C ARG A 80 7.17 5.49 -10.13
N TYR A 81 5.87 5.75 -10.05
CA TYR A 81 4.84 4.75 -10.27
C TYR A 81 3.99 5.14 -11.47
N ASP A 82 3.81 4.22 -12.42
CA ASP A 82 2.94 4.41 -13.57
C ASP A 82 1.66 3.58 -13.42
N PHE A 83 0.52 4.25 -13.57
CA PHE A 83 -0.74 3.62 -13.92
C PHE A 83 -0.84 3.55 -15.44
N ASP A 84 -0.81 2.33 -15.96
CA ASP A 84 -1.02 2.07 -17.39
C ASP A 84 -2.53 2.05 -17.65
N LEU A 85 -3.03 2.94 -18.51
CA LEU A 85 -4.45 3.04 -18.85
C LEU A 85 -4.84 2.12 -20.01
N SER A 86 -3.86 1.52 -20.69
CA SER A 86 -4.13 0.52 -21.72
C SER A 86 -4.67 -0.78 -21.11
N SER A 87 -5.18 -1.66 -21.97
CA SER A 87 -5.70 -2.97 -21.57
C SER A 87 -4.60 -3.99 -21.21
N ASN A 88 -3.38 -3.84 -21.74
CA ASN A 88 -2.30 -4.82 -21.56
C ASN A 88 -1.49 -4.61 -20.27
N LYS A 89 -1.57 -3.43 -19.65
CA LYS A 89 -0.93 -3.08 -18.38
C LYS A 89 0.59 -3.32 -18.34
N ILE A 90 1.28 -3.25 -19.49
CA ILE A 90 2.72 -3.54 -19.59
C ILE A 90 3.55 -2.54 -18.77
N LEU A 91 3.10 -1.29 -18.69
CA LEU A 91 3.80 -0.21 -17.98
C LEU A 91 3.24 0.00 -16.56
N GLN A 92 2.44 -0.91 -16.02
CA GLN A 92 1.84 -0.77 -14.70
C GLN A 92 2.85 -1.12 -13.60
N GLY A 93 3.14 -0.16 -12.71
CA GLY A 93 3.93 -0.41 -11.51
C GLY A 93 5.06 0.61 -11.28
N PHE A 94 6.01 0.22 -10.45
CA PHE A 94 7.17 1.04 -10.11
C PHE A 94 8.23 1.00 -11.21
N LEU A 95 8.58 2.16 -11.74
CA LEU A 95 9.72 2.31 -12.63
C LEU A 95 11.01 2.46 -11.80
N PHE A 96 11.84 1.42 -11.83
CA PHE A 96 13.12 1.37 -11.13
C PHE A 96 14.23 0.95 -12.09
N PHE A 97 15.21 1.82 -12.31
CA PHE A 97 16.31 1.63 -13.29
C PHE A 97 15.84 1.11 -14.67
N GLY A 98 14.74 1.65 -15.20
CA GLY A 98 14.19 1.27 -16.51
C GLY A 98 13.32 0.01 -16.51
N ASN A 99 13.17 -0.68 -15.37
CA ASN A 99 12.33 -1.86 -15.23
C ASN A 99 11.04 -1.53 -14.48
N TYR A 100 9.95 -2.20 -14.85
CA TYR A 100 8.67 -2.11 -14.15
C TYR A 100 8.53 -3.22 -13.12
N ILE A 101 8.46 -2.85 -11.85
CA ILE A 101 8.21 -3.75 -10.73
C ILE A 101 6.71 -3.72 -10.44
N LYS A 102 6.08 -4.91 -10.46
CA LYS A 102 4.65 -5.06 -10.16
C LYS A 102 4.37 -4.68 -8.71
N CYS A 103 3.43 -3.78 -8.52
CA CYS A 103 2.92 -3.37 -7.22
C CYS A 103 1.46 -3.00 -7.43
N ASN A 104 0.54 -3.91 -7.10
CA ASN A 104 -0.88 -3.74 -7.45
C ASN A 104 -1.76 -3.48 -6.23
N HIS A 105 -1.18 -3.55 -5.03
CA HIS A 105 -1.90 -3.44 -3.77
C HIS A 105 -1.24 -2.44 -2.83
N LEU A 106 -2.04 -1.83 -1.94
CA LEU A 106 -1.58 -0.79 -1.03
C LEU A 106 -0.49 -1.29 -0.06
N HIS A 107 -0.60 -2.51 0.47
CA HIS A 107 0.42 -3.08 1.38
C HIS A 107 1.80 -3.18 0.72
N GLN A 108 1.85 -3.49 -0.58
CA GLN A 108 3.09 -3.53 -1.35
C GLN A 108 3.71 -2.13 -1.47
N LEU A 109 2.89 -1.11 -1.74
CA LEU A 109 3.33 0.29 -1.75
C LEU A 109 3.87 0.72 -0.38
N GLN A 110 3.17 0.38 0.72
CA GLN A 110 3.60 0.69 2.07
C GLN A 110 4.94 0.04 2.41
N ASN A 111 5.15 -1.21 2.01
CA ASN A 111 6.41 -1.91 2.24
C ASN A 111 7.55 -1.31 1.42
N ILE A 112 7.33 -1.01 0.14
CA ILE A 112 8.32 -0.34 -0.71
C ILE A 112 8.68 1.03 -0.13
N TYR A 113 7.69 1.82 0.28
CA TYR A 113 7.92 3.13 0.90
C TYR A 113 8.77 3.00 2.17
N PHE A 114 8.45 2.06 3.06
CA PHE A 114 9.24 1.81 4.27
C PHE A 114 10.66 1.35 3.95
N THR A 115 10.86 0.46 2.97
CA THR A 115 12.19 0.03 2.54
C THR A 115 13.04 1.18 2.00
N LEU A 116 12.43 2.13 1.29
CA LEU A 116 13.12 3.26 0.68
C LEU A 116 13.41 4.39 1.68
N THR A 117 12.49 4.66 2.60
CA THR A 117 12.53 5.85 3.48
C THR A 117 12.92 5.54 4.92
N GLY A 118 12.71 4.30 5.38
CA GLY A 118 12.76 3.93 6.80
C GLY A 118 11.54 4.41 7.61
N GLU A 119 10.57 5.07 6.98
CA GLU A 119 9.37 5.62 7.63
C GLU A 119 8.10 4.91 7.17
N GLU A 120 7.09 4.88 8.03
CA GLU A 120 5.76 4.39 7.67
C GLU A 120 5.04 5.36 6.74
N LEU A 121 4.39 4.82 5.71
CA LEU A 121 3.58 5.62 4.81
C LEU A 121 2.30 6.09 5.53
N LYS A 122 2.24 7.38 5.82
CA LYS A 122 1.12 8.02 6.52
C LYS A 122 0.00 8.33 5.53
N ILE A 123 -1.23 7.99 5.88
CA ILE A 123 -2.42 8.44 5.14
C ILE A 123 -2.76 9.85 5.61
N GLU A 124 -2.84 10.82 4.70
CA GLU A 124 -3.01 12.24 5.06
C GLU A 124 -4.30 12.54 5.84
N GLU A 125 -5.36 11.73 5.67
CA GLU A 125 -6.58 11.84 6.48
C GLU A 125 -6.32 11.64 7.98
N CYS A 126 -5.29 10.89 8.35
CA CYS A 126 -4.87 10.70 9.73
C CYS A 126 -4.04 11.89 10.27
N LEU A 127 -3.42 12.69 9.38
CA LEU A 127 -2.66 13.90 9.77
C LEU A 127 -3.60 15.06 10.15
N LYS A 128 -4.72 15.23 9.43
CA LYS A 128 -5.71 16.28 9.74
C LYS A 128 -6.37 16.10 11.12
N GLN A 129 -6.47 14.88 11.63
CA GLN A 129 -7.02 14.62 12.98
C GLN A 129 -6.00 14.87 14.11
N ARG A 130 -4.70 14.85 13.82
CA ARG A 130 -3.66 15.10 14.83
C ARG A 130 -3.32 16.57 15.03
N GLU A 131 -3.57 17.43 14.05
CA GLU A 131 -3.33 18.89 14.17
C GLU A 131 -4.46 19.64 14.90
N ILE A 132 -5.62 19.01 15.13
CA ILE A 132 -6.75 19.64 15.85
C ILE A 132 -6.65 19.44 17.38
N VAL A 133 -5.68 18.64 17.87
CA VAL A 133 -5.51 18.33 19.30
C VAL A 133 -4.14 18.76 19.84
N ALA A 134 -3.50 19.76 19.23
CA ALA A 134 -2.27 20.37 19.74
C ALA A 134 -2.49 21.84 20.12
#